data_AF-A0A8H3GH20-F1
#
_entry.id   AF-A0A8H3GH20-F1
#
_cell.length_a   1.000
_cell.length_b   1.000
_cell.length_c   1.000
_cell.angle_alpha   90.00
_cell.angle_beta   90.00
_cell.angle_gamma   90.00
#
_symmetry.space_group_name_H-M   'P 1'
#
loop_
_entity.id
_entity.type
_entity.pdbx_description
1 polymer ?
#
loop_
_entity_poly.entity_id
_entity_poly.type
_entity_poly.pdbx_seq_one_letter_code
_entity_poly.pdbx_strand_id
1 'polypeptide(L)'
;MAGPQRTTPSRARQQDTTPYNRPPPAPLATVPTAVASDAALSDDDSSSIPTVARQITRMVAMFWPPRSVLNAYPDLQQAIEDGSEATLRAAASPAEKTYYDICDELERIRPDFFERLGTMGSDSRRQVRKDLSDEQSGAKAEDNNKVKHGIVHWRKWSPALVNESKTIRGLFHPECARLLAPITVDFDNEEERRQFTECDNPPMTSSHWPRALYLDSKGDPTQPSKGLLQGDLLYKTVKAILDSPSSVLPSTSARPNAAKQGRKGIAHKYQLGVVTPAFLAYAAVVLRFSLSSEAHFNDTGGTFNYIDFYNQIRCYLESPKYEKTNKILLAWWNNFSELRKNP
;
A
#
# COMPACT_ATOMS: atom_id res chain seq x y z
N MET A 1 11.28 -57.99 63.47
CA MET A 1 12.24 -57.16 64.23
C MET A 1 11.52 -55.82 64.51
N ALA A 2 10.81 -55.54 65.61
CA ALA A 2 11.13 -55.68 67.04
C ALA A 2 12.58 -55.29 67.32
N GLY A 3 12.95 -54.15 67.91
CA GLY A 3 12.32 -52.99 68.58
C GLY A 3 13.52 -52.17 69.16
N PRO A 4 13.42 -51.36 70.23
CA PRO A 4 12.25 -50.67 70.78
C PRO A 4 12.53 -49.25 71.39
N GLN A 5 11.42 -48.52 71.67
CA GLN A 5 11.17 -47.66 72.86
C GLN A 5 11.92 -46.31 73.02
N ARG A 6 11.33 -45.22 73.52
CA ARG A 6 10.47 -45.04 74.71
C ARG A 6 9.82 -43.62 74.70
N THR A 7 8.49 -43.49 74.83
CA THR A 7 7.69 -43.03 76.01
C THR A 7 7.56 -41.50 76.21
N THR A 8 6.40 -40.90 75.87
CA THR A 8 5.21 -40.53 76.70
C THR A 8 5.28 -39.09 77.30
N PRO A 9 4.26 -38.53 77.98
CA PRO A 9 3.22 -37.63 77.42
C PRO A 9 3.11 -36.29 78.17
N SER A 10 2.32 -35.31 77.69
CA SER A 10 1.38 -34.52 78.52
C SER A 10 0.72 -33.38 77.76
N ARG A 11 -0.57 -33.57 77.46
CA ARG A 11 -1.71 -32.66 77.63
C ARG A 11 -1.39 -31.26 78.19
N ALA A 12 -1.81 -30.19 77.49
CA ALA A 12 -2.76 -29.20 78.05
C ALA A 12 -3.21 -28.15 77.01
N ARG A 13 -4.51 -27.95 77.07
CA ARG A 13 -5.44 -27.02 76.41
C ARG A 13 -5.13 -25.55 76.79
N GLN A 14 -5.40 -24.62 75.84
CA GLN A 14 -5.96 -23.25 75.99
C GLN A 14 -5.38 -22.34 77.09
N GLN A 15 -5.11 -21.05 76.93
CA GLN A 15 -5.47 -19.97 75.99
C GLN A 15 -4.47 -18.86 76.35
N ASP A 16 -4.05 -18.02 75.40
CA ASP A 16 -3.96 -16.61 75.77
C ASP A 16 -4.11 -15.68 74.57
N THR A 17 -4.99 -14.72 74.79
CA THR A 17 -5.44 -13.66 73.90
C THR A 17 -4.37 -12.60 73.74
N THR A 18 -4.17 -12.05 72.54
CA THR A 18 -4.22 -10.59 72.23
C THR A 18 -3.62 -10.26 70.83
N PRO A 19 -4.05 -9.15 70.21
CA PRO A 19 -4.05 -8.95 68.76
C PRO A 19 -2.76 -8.32 68.23
N TYR A 20 -2.24 -8.83 67.11
CA TYR A 20 -1.15 -8.19 66.38
C TYR A 20 -1.68 -7.01 65.55
N ASN A 21 -1.40 -5.80 66.04
CA ASN A 21 -1.53 -4.54 65.32
C ASN A 21 -0.43 -4.43 64.25
N ARG A 22 -0.84 -4.25 62.98
CA ARG A 22 0.04 -4.01 61.83
C ARG A 22 0.41 -2.51 61.77
N PRO A 23 1.69 -2.14 61.56
CA PRO A 23 2.07 -0.74 61.43
C PRO A 23 1.57 -0.13 60.09
N PRO A 24 1.32 1.19 60.06
CA PRO A 24 0.69 1.87 58.92
C PRO A 24 1.63 2.05 57.72
N PRO A 25 1.10 2.07 56.48
CA PRO A 25 1.88 2.24 55.27
C PRO A 25 2.34 3.70 55.08
N ALA A 26 3.48 3.86 54.41
CA ALA A 26 4.12 5.14 54.11
C ALA A 26 3.25 6.05 53.21
N PRO A 27 3.39 7.39 53.29
CA PRO A 27 2.58 8.33 52.52
C PRO A 27 2.85 8.24 51.01
N LEU A 28 1.77 8.13 50.23
CA LEU A 28 1.80 8.23 48.77
C LEU A 28 2.17 9.65 48.34
N ALA A 29 3.16 9.77 47.47
CA ALA A 29 3.51 11.02 46.82
C ALA A 29 2.34 11.51 45.94
N THR A 30 1.95 12.77 46.15
CA THR A 30 0.89 13.47 45.40
C THR A 30 1.28 13.63 43.93
N VAL A 31 0.49 13.02 43.04
CA VAL A 31 0.55 13.25 41.59
C VAL A 31 -0.06 14.64 41.30
N PRO A 32 0.58 15.51 40.49
CA PRO A 32 0.00 16.80 40.14
C PRO A 32 -1.28 16.60 39.32
N THR A 33 -2.38 17.20 39.77
CA THR A 33 -3.64 17.30 39.06
C THR A 33 -3.44 18.13 37.80
N ALA A 34 -3.26 17.47 36.65
CA ALA A 34 -3.37 18.12 35.36
C ALA A 34 -4.86 18.42 35.11
N VAL A 35 -5.23 19.69 35.25
CA VAL A 35 -6.48 20.22 34.73
C VAL A 35 -6.45 19.99 33.23
N ALA A 36 -7.19 18.98 32.75
CA ALA A 36 -7.41 18.80 31.33
C ALA A 36 -8.23 20.00 30.85
N SER A 37 -7.56 20.93 30.17
CA SER A 37 -8.26 21.92 29.36
C SER A 37 -9.09 21.16 28.33
N ASP A 38 -10.38 21.46 28.26
CA ASP A 38 -11.24 21.21 27.11
C ASP A 38 -10.60 21.87 25.88
N ALA A 39 -9.64 21.17 25.27
CA ALA A 39 -9.26 21.41 23.90
C ALA A 39 -10.35 20.74 23.08
N ALA A 40 -11.35 21.53 22.71
CA ALA A 40 -12.36 21.18 21.73
C ALA A 40 -11.72 20.34 20.61
N LEU A 41 -12.27 19.14 20.41
CA LEU A 41 -12.07 18.35 19.21
C LEU A 41 -12.38 19.30 18.04
N SER A 42 -11.34 19.75 17.34
CA SER A 42 -11.52 20.58 16.16
C SER A 42 -12.15 19.71 15.08
N ASP A 43 -13.39 20.05 14.75
CA ASP A 43 -14.27 19.56 13.68
C ASP A 43 -13.68 19.78 12.25
N ASP A 44 -12.44 19.37 12.00
CA ASP A 44 -11.77 19.44 10.69
C ASP A 44 -11.56 18.05 10.06
N ASP A 45 -12.43 17.08 10.40
CA ASP A 45 -12.28 15.66 10.03
C ASP A 45 -12.68 15.36 8.58
N SER A 46 -12.94 16.38 7.75
CA SER A 46 -13.10 16.18 6.31
C SER A 46 -11.74 16.06 5.64
N SER A 47 -11.44 14.90 5.07
CA SER A 47 -10.19 14.72 4.31
C SER A 47 -10.05 15.82 3.26
N SER A 48 -8.94 16.56 3.29
CA SER A 48 -8.67 17.64 2.33
C SER A 48 -8.64 17.10 0.90
N ILE A 49 -9.03 17.90 -0.10
CA ILE A 49 -8.98 17.50 -1.53
C ILE A 49 -7.64 16.84 -1.92
N PRO A 50 -6.47 17.35 -1.47
CA PRO A 50 -5.20 16.66 -1.65
C PRO A 50 -5.15 15.24 -1.10
N THR A 51 -5.66 15.05 0.12
CA THR A 51 -5.69 13.75 0.79
C THR A 51 -6.57 12.77 0.00
N VAL A 52 -7.74 13.21 -0.44
CA VAL A 52 -8.70 12.38 -1.18
C VAL A 52 -8.15 11.97 -2.55
N ALA A 53 -7.60 12.92 -3.32
CA ALA A 53 -7.01 12.62 -4.64
C ALA A 53 -5.88 11.59 -4.55
N ARG A 54 -5.01 11.73 -3.53
CA ARG A 54 -3.92 10.77 -3.27
C ARG A 54 -4.44 9.38 -2.91
N GLN A 55 -5.53 9.30 -2.15
CA GLN A 55 -6.14 8.01 -1.77
C GLN A 55 -6.77 7.32 -2.97
N ILE A 56 -7.60 8.01 -3.75
CA ILE A 56 -8.23 7.49 -4.96
C ILE A 56 -7.17 6.97 -5.94
N THR A 57 -6.09 7.74 -6.11
CA THR A 57 -5.00 7.39 -7.03
C THR A 57 -4.32 6.06 -6.68
N ARG A 58 -4.20 5.76 -5.39
CA ARG A 58 -3.58 4.52 -4.92
C ARG A 58 -4.57 3.36 -4.90
N MET A 59 -5.82 3.62 -4.49
CA MET A 59 -6.73 2.56 -4.06
C MET A 59 -7.83 2.21 -5.06
N VAL A 60 -8.18 3.13 -5.96
CA VAL A 60 -9.31 2.99 -6.88
C VAL A 60 -8.83 2.98 -8.33
N ALA A 61 -8.10 4.02 -8.74
CA ALA A 61 -7.62 4.15 -10.11
C ALA A 61 -6.33 4.95 -10.15
N MET A 62 -5.27 4.42 -10.75
CA MET A 62 -4.00 5.16 -10.89
C MET A 62 -4.09 6.27 -11.96
N PHE A 63 -4.75 5.97 -13.06
CA PHE A 63 -4.87 6.84 -14.24
C PHE A 63 -6.34 7.21 -14.42
N TRP A 64 -6.78 8.27 -13.76
CA TRP A 64 -8.14 8.78 -13.88
C TRP A 64 -8.14 10.26 -14.28
N PRO A 65 -8.92 10.67 -15.29
CA PRO A 65 -8.98 12.06 -15.72
C PRO A 65 -9.94 12.86 -14.82
N PRO A 66 -9.47 13.78 -13.94
CA PRO A 66 -10.35 14.44 -12.98
C PRO A 66 -11.49 15.21 -13.65
N ARG A 67 -11.25 15.80 -14.83
CA ARG A 67 -12.30 16.47 -15.59
C ARG A 67 -13.45 15.53 -15.96
N SER A 68 -13.15 14.35 -16.50
CA SER A 68 -14.19 13.43 -16.97
C SER A 68 -14.94 12.82 -15.80
N VAL A 69 -14.26 12.52 -14.69
CA VAL A 69 -14.91 12.07 -13.44
C VAL A 69 -15.91 13.11 -12.94
N LEU A 70 -15.48 14.37 -12.78
CA LEU A 70 -16.36 15.43 -12.30
C LEU A 70 -17.54 15.70 -13.25
N ASN A 71 -17.34 15.53 -14.56
CA ASN A 71 -18.39 15.69 -15.57
C ASN A 71 -19.35 14.51 -15.65
N ALA A 72 -18.99 13.32 -15.15
CA ALA A 72 -19.85 12.15 -15.14
C ALA A 72 -20.84 12.16 -13.96
N TYR A 73 -20.58 12.97 -12.94
CA TYR A 73 -21.39 13.01 -11.73
C TYR A 73 -22.85 13.46 -11.95
N PRO A 74 -23.16 14.51 -12.74
CA PRO A 74 -24.56 14.92 -12.94
C PRO A 74 -25.46 13.81 -13.47
N ASP A 75 -24.98 13.01 -14.43
CA ASP A 75 -25.72 11.87 -14.98
C ASP A 75 -25.91 10.77 -13.92
N LEU A 76 -24.88 10.52 -13.11
CA LEU A 76 -24.95 9.58 -11.98
C LEU A 76 -25.96 10.04 -10.93
N GLN A 77 -25.93 11.32 -10.56
CA GLN A 77 -26.84 11.91 -9.57
C GLN A 77 -28.30 11.82 -10.05
N GLN A 78 -28.58 12.21 -11.29
CA GLN A 78 -29.92 12.08 -11.88
C GLN A 78 -30.39 10.63 -11.87
N ALA A 79 -29.51 9.69 -12.21
CA ALA A 79 -29.85 8.26 -12.19
C ALA A 79 -30.14 7.73 -10.77
N ILE A 80 -29.46 8.25 -9.75
CA ILE A 80 -29.75 7.94 -8.34
C ILE A 80 -31.14 8.48 -7.95
N GLU A 81 -31.43 9.74 -8.28
CA GLU A 81 -32.71 10.40 -7.96
C GLU A 81 -33.90 9.70 -8.63
N ASP A 82 -33.73 9.24 -9.87
CA ASP A 82 -34.79 8.56 -10.63
C ASP A 82 -34.82 7.03 -10.42
N GLY A 83 -33.93 6.49 -9.56
CA GLY A 83 -33.83 5.05 -9.30
C GLY A 83 -33.34 4.21 -10.49
N SER A 84 -32.69 4.83 -11.47
CA SER A 84 -32.17 4.21 -12.69
C SER A 84 -30.66 3.91 -12.67
N GLU A 85 -30.00 4.13 -11.53
CA GLU A 85 -28.55 3.94 -11.35
C GLU A 85 -28.03 2.59 -11.86
N ALA A 86 -28.71 1.49 -11.52
CA ALA A 86 -28.30 0.15 -11.94
C ALA A 86 -28.29 0.00 -13.46
N THR A 87 -29.25 0.62 -14.15
CA THR A 87 -29.34 0.63 -15.61
C THR A 87 -28.21 1.46 -16.22
N LEU A 88 -27.94 2.64 -15.66
CA LEU A 88 -26.83 3.50 -16.09
C LEU A 88 -25.49 2.75 -15.99
N ARG A 89 -25.19 2.17 -14.82
CA ARG A 89 -23.95 1.42 -14.60
C ARG A 89 -23.85 0.17 -15.47
N ALA A 90 -24.95 -0.51 -15.75
CA ALA A 90 -24.93 -1.68 -16.62
C ALA A 90 -24.57 -1.32 -18.07
N ALA A 91 -25.10 -0.20 -18.57
CA ALA A 91 -24.86 0.30 -19.93
C ALA A 91 -23.50 1.01 -20.09
N ALA A 92 -22.88 1.44 -19.00
CA ALA A 92 -21.64 2.20 -18.99
C ALA A 92 -20.45 1.43 -19.58
N SER A 93 -19.59 2.15 -20.31
CA SER A 93 -18.28 1.67 -20.73
C SER A 93 -17.38 1.37 -19.53
N PRO A 94 -16.30 0.59 -19.69
CA PRO A 94 -15.35 0.33 -18.60
C PRO A 94 -14.75 1.60 -17.98
N ALA A 95 -14.54 2.64 -18.79
CA ALA A 95 -14.04 3.93 -18.32
C ALA A 95 -15.09 4.67 -17.48
N GLU A 96 -16.34 4.72 -17.94
CA GLU A 96 -17.43 5.36 -17.19
C GLU A 96 -17.73 4.66 -15.87
N LYS A 97 -17.71 3.32 -15.85
CA LYS A 97 -17.81 2.55 -14.60
C LYS A 97 -16.75 2.99 -13.59
N THR A 98 -15.50 3.12 -14.06
CA THR A 98 -14.41 3.62 -13.22
C THR A 98 -14.67 5.06 -12.75
N TYR A 99 -15.26 5.92 -13.59
CA TYR A 99 -15.60 7.28 -13.17
C TYR A 99 -16.67 7.30 -12.08
N TYR A 100 -17.70 6.47 -12.19
CA TYR A 100 -18.74 6.34 -11.17
C TYR A 100 -18.17 5.78 -9.87
N ASP A 101 -17.31 4.75 -9.92
CA ASP A 101 -16.64 4.23 -8.72
C ASP A 101 -15.79 5.30 -8.02
N ILE A 102 -15.16 6.19 -8.79
CA ILE A 102 -14.41 7.34 -8.23
C ILE A 102 -15.34 8.39 -7.65
N CYS A 103 -16.49 8.67 -8.28
CA CYS A 103 -17.49 9.57 -7.72
C CYS A 103 -18.03 9.03 -6.39
N ASP A 104 -18.35 7.74 -6.32
CA ASP A 104 -18.80 7.08 -5.09
C ASP A 104 -17.73 7.21 -4.00
N GLU A 105 -16.46 6.96 -4.32
CA GLU A 105 -15.37 7.07 -3.36
C GLU A 105 -15.10 8.53 -2.93
N LEU A 106 -15.22 9.50 -3.85
CA LEU A 106 -15.12 10.92 -3.54
C LEU A 106 -16.16 11.33 -2.51
N GLU A 107 -17.42 10.95 -2.74
CA GLU A 107 -18.55 11.27 -1.87
C GLU A 107 -18.45 10.51 -0.53
N ARG A 108 -17.98 9.26 -0.56
CA ARG A 108 -17.74 8.45 0.64
C ARG A 108 -16.65 9.06 1.54
N ILE A 109 -15.54 9.54 0.96
CA ILE A 109 -14.43 10.14 1.74
C ILE A 109 -14.77 11.57 2.17
N ARG A 110 -15.50 12.31 1.33
CA ARG A 110 -15.86 13.70 1.56
C ARG A 110 -17.34 13.88 1.23
N PRO A 111 -18.24 13.72 2.22
CA PRO A 111 -19.65 13.98 2.04
C PRO A 111 -19.93 15.39 1.53
N ASP A 112 -20.97 15.52 0.71
CA ASP A 112 -21.42 16.73 0.03
C ASP A 112 -20.37 17.31 -0.93
N PHE A 113 -19.41 16.51 -1.39
CA PHE A 113 -18.34 17.01 -2.25
C PHE A 113 -18.91 17.62 -3.52
N PHE A 114 -19.83 16.91 -4.18
CA PHE A 114 -20.41 17.38 -5.42
C PHE A 114 -21.47 18.47 -5.25
N GLU A 115 -22.24 18.47 -4.16
CA GLU A 115 -23.15 19.58 -3.83
C GLU A 115 -22.37 20.89 -3.65
N ARG A 116 -21.29 20.83 -2.85
CA ARG A 116 -20.38 21.97 -2.68
C ARG A 116 -19.73 22.38 -3.99
N LEU A 117 -19.34 21.42 -4.83
CA LEU A 117 -18.79 21.71 -6.16
C LEU A 117 -19.83 22.40 -7.08
N GLY A 118 -21.10 22.03 -6.97
CA GLY A 118 -22.20 22.61 -7.75
C GLY A 118 -22.51 24.07 -7.41
N THR A 119 -22.33 24.45 -6.15
CA THR A 119 -22.51 25.84 -5.67
C THR A 119 -21.32 26.75 -5.96
N MET A 120 -20.19 26.19 -6.41
CA MET A 120 -18.96 26.93 -6.70
C MET A 120 -18.98 27.65 -8.05
N GLY A 121 -18.39 28.85 -8.08
CA GLY A 121 -18.07 29.56 -9.32
C GLY A 121 -17.13 28.76 -10.24
N SER A 122 -17.08 29.13 -11.52
CA SER A 122 -16.26 28.43 -12.54
C SER A 122 -14.77 28.36 -12.17
N ASP A 123 -14.24 29.41 -11.55
CA ASP A 123 -12.81 29.48 -11.20
C ASP A 123 -12.48 28.55 -10.04
N SER A 124 -13.33 28.49 -9.02
CA SER A 124 -13.21 27.52 -7.92
C SER A 124 -13.30 26.08 -8.43
N ARG A 125 -14.23 25.77 -9.34
CA ARG A 125 -14.32 24.42 -9.96
C ARG A 125 -13.07 24.09 -10.77
N ARG A 126 -12.52 25.08 -11.49
CA ARG A 126 -11.25 24.92 -12.21
C ARG A 126 -10.09 24.63 -11.24
N GLN A 127 -10.06 25.30 -10.08
CA GLN A 127 -9.06 25.08 -9.05
C GLN A 127 -9.18 23.68 -8.44
N VAL A 128 -10.37 23.24 -8.05
CA VAL A 128 -10.60 21.87 -7.54
C VAL A 128 -10.09 20.82 -8.52
N ARG A 129 -10.44 20.96 -9.82
CA ARG A 129 -9.95 20.04 -10.86
C ARG A 129 -8.42 20.05 -10.98
N LYS A 130 -7.79 21.23 -10.85
CA LYS A 130 -6.33 21.36 -10.87
C LYS A 130 -5.72 20.66 -9.66
N ASP A 131 -6.25 20.88 -8.46
CA ASP A 131 -5.77 20.27 -7.23
C ASP A 131 -5.87 18.75 -7.29
N LEU A 132 -6.98 18.19 -7.78
CA LEU A 132 -7.14 16.75 -7.98
C LEU A 132 -6.06 16.18 -8.92
N SER A 133 -5.77 16.88 -10.02
CA SER A 133 -4.76 16.47 -11.01
C SER A 133 -3.33 16.55 -10.46
N ASP A 134 -3.02 17.65 -9.76
CA ASP A 134 -1.70 17.89 -9.17
C ASP A 134 -1.43 16.86 -8.06
N GLU A 135 -2.44 16.51 -7.27
CA GLU A 135 -2.31 15.60 -6.12
C GLU A 135 -2.32 14.12 -6.54
N GLN A 136 -3.02 13.77 -7.62
CA GLN A 136 -2.82 12.49 -8.32
C GLN A 136 -1.36 12.33 -8.76
N SER A 137 -0.82 13.34 -9.46
CA SER A 137 0.57 13.33 -9.94
C SER A 137 1.56 13.31 -8.77
N GLY A 138 1.26 14.05 -7.70
CA GLY A 138 2.01 14.09 -6.46
C GLY A 138 2.09 12.74 -5.74
N ALA A 139 1.00 11.97 -5.71
CA ALA A 139 0.98 10.60 -5.15
C ALA A 139 1.94 9.68 -5.92
N LYS A 140 1.81 9.67 -7.26
CA LYS A 140 2.66 8.86 -8.14
C LYS A 140 4.13 9.23 -7.95
N ALA A 141 4.46 10.52 -7.94
CA ALA A 141 5.82 11.00 -7.80
C ALA A 141 6.44 10.67 -6.43
N GLU A 142 5.67 10.82 -5.34
CA GLU A 142 6.09 10.47 -3.98
C GLU A 142 6.47 8.99 -3.88
N ASP A 143 5.57 8.11 -4.30
CA ASP A 143 5.74 6.66 -4.19
C ASP A 143 6.83 6.14 -5.13
N ASN A 144 6.86 6.64 -6.38
CA ASN A 144 7.92 6.34 -7.33
C ASN A 144 9.30 6.73 -6.78
N ASN A 145 9.45 7.92 -6.20
CA ASN A 145 10.73 8.34 -5.62
C ASN A 145 11.11 7.44 -4.45
N LYS A 146 10.16 7.15 -3.56
CA LYS A 146 10.41 6.29 -2.40
C LYS A 146 10.89 4.91 -2.78
N VAL A 147 10.21 4.25 -3.71
CA VAL A 147 10.56 2.88 -4.14
C VAL A 147 11.81 2.88 -4.99
N LYS A 148 11.97 3.83 -5.92
CA LYS A 148 13.17 4.00 -6.76
C LYS A 148 14.46 4.10 -5.94
N HIS A 149 14.43 4.83 -4.83
CA HIS A 149 15.58 5.01 -3.94
C HIS A 149 15.69 3.90 -2.88
N GLY A 150 14.57 3.27 -2.49
CA GLY A 150 14.57 2.16 -1.55
C GLY A 150 15.11 0.86 -2.14
N ILE A 151 14.71 0.53 -3.38
CA ILE A 151 14.92 -0.80 -4.00
C ILE A 151 16.40 -1.22 -4.09
N VAL A 152 17.32 -0.28 -4.19
CA VAL A 152 18.77 -0.57 -4.24
C VAL A 152 19.32 -1.13 -2.93
N HIS A 153 18.60 -0.94 -1.82
CA HIS A 153 18.97 -1.41 -0.48
C HIS A 153 18.23 -2.68 -0.04
N TRP A 154 17.23 -3.13 -0.81
CA TRP A 154 16.34 -4.23 -0.41
C TRP A 154 16.93 -5.62 -0.59
N ARG A 155 18.02 -5.72 -1.33
CA ARG A 155 18.79 -6.93 -1.60
C ARG A 155 20.21 -6.55 -1.98
N LYS A 156 21.11 -7.53 -1.96
CA LYS A 156 22.42 -7.39 -2.58
C LYS A 156 22.24 -7.49 -4.10
N TRP A 157 22.75 -6.50 -4.81
CA TRP A 157 22.77 -6.45 -6.27
C TRP A 157 24.18 -6.77 -6.78
N SER A 158 24.27 -7.47 -7.91
CA SER A 158 25.50 -7.70 -8.65
C SER A 158 25.32 -7.31 -10.13
N PRO A 159 26.02 -6.27 -10.61
CA PRO A 159 26.81 -5.28 -9.87
C PRO A 159 26.02 -4.50 -8.79
N ALA A 160 26.70 -3.78 -7.89
CA ALA A 160 25.99 -3.02 -6.85
C ALA A 160 25.21 -1.83 -7.44
N LEU A 161 23.99 -1.59 -6.97
CA LEU A 161 23.17 -0.43 -7.39
C LEU A 161 23.20 0.75 -6.39
N VAL A 162 23.83 0.57 -5.23
CA VAL A 162 23.92 1.63 -4.21
C VAL A 162 24.83 2.74 -4.71
N ASN A 163 24.40 3.99 -4.58
CA ASN A 163 25.07 5.19 -5.09
C ASN A 163 25.18 5.30 -6.63
N GLU A 164 24.57 4.38 -7.36
CA GLU A 164 24.57 4.42 -8.83
C GLU A 164 23.36 5.18 -9.39
N SER A 165 23.54 5.71 -10.61
CA SER A 165 22.44 6.35 -11.35
C SER A 165 21.32 5.35 -11.67
N LYS A 166 20.06 5.79 -11.71
CA LYS A 166 18.97 4.93 -12.18
C LYS A 166 19.18 4.47 -13.62
N THR A 167 19.86 5.27 -14.45
CA THR A 167 20.06 4.98 -15.88
C THR A 167 20.80 3.68 -16.14
N ILE A 168 21.61 3.19 -15.17
CA ILE A 168 22.31 1.91 -15.31
C ILE A 168 21.43 0.68 -15.05
N ARG A 169 20.19 0.86 -14.59
CA ARG A 169 19.21 -0.23 -14.36
C ARG A 169 18.58 -0.67 -15.68
N GLY A 170 17.40 -1.29 -15.62
CA GLY A 170 16.73 -1.78 -16.82
C GLY A 170 17.53 -2.89 -17.49
N LEU A 171 17.63 -2.83 -18.82
CA LEU A 171 18.38 -3.81 -19.61
C LEU A 171 19.91 -3.69 -19.47
N PHE A 172 20.43 -2.57 -18.95
CA PHE A 172 21.87 -2.36 -18.74
C PHE A 172 22.42 -3.07 -17.49
N HIS A 173 21.54 -3.51 -16.58
CA HIS A 173 21.94 -4.24 -15.38
C HIS A 173 21.40 -5.68 -15.43
N PRO A 174 22.26 -6.71 -15.30
CA PRO A 174 21.85 -8.11 -15.52
C PRO A 174 20.71 -8.57 -14.61
N GLU A 175 20.76 -8.25 -13.31
CA GLU A 175 19.65 -8.60 -12.40
C GLU A 175 18.35 -7.82 -12.68
N CYS A 176 18.42 -6.53 -13.03
CA CYS A 176 17.22 -5.76 -13.38
C CYS A 176 16.60 -6.28 -14.69
N ALA A 177 17.44 -6.58 -15.68
CA ALA A 177 17.02 -7.18 -16.94
C ALA A 177 16.32 -8.52 -16.71
N ARG A 178 16.90 -9.40 -15.88
CA ARG A 178 16.27 -10.68 -15.49
C ARG A 178 14.90 -10.48 -14.83
N LEU A 179 14.79 -9.49 -13.94
CA LEU A 179 13.55 -9.19 -13.21
C LEU A 179 12.47 -8.57 -14.10
N LEU A 180 12.87 -7.80 -15.11
CA LEU A 180 11.97 -7.19 -16.09
C LEU A 180 11.55 -8.15 -17.20
N ALA A 181 12.36 -9.16 -17.49
CA ALA A 181 12.06 -10.16 -18.50
C ALA A 181 10.74 -10.88 -18.21
N PRO A 182 9.97 -11.24 -19.25
CA PRO A 182 8.81 -12.12 -19.08
C PRO A 182 9.26 -13.52 -18.64
N ILE A 183 8.33 -14.26 -18.06
CA ILE A 183 8.61 -15.62 -17.57
C ILE A 183 8.94 -16.60 -18.69
N THR A 184 8.54 -16.29 -19.93
CA THR A 184 8.78 -17.07 -21.15
C THR A 184 10.21 -16.99 -21.66
N VAL A 185 11.00 -16.00 -21.22
CA VAL A 185 12.42 -15.88 -21.56
C VAL A 185 13.23 -16.65 -20.53
N ASP A 186 13.93 -17.70 -20.94
CA ASP A 186 14.92 -18.38 -20.12
C ASP A 186 16.18 -17.52 -20.03
N PHE A 187 16.29 -16.78 -18.92
CA PHE A 187 17.41 -15.87 -18.71
C PHE A 187 18.75 -16.58 -18.41
N ASP A 188 18.69 -17.88 -18.11
CA ASP A 188 19.87 -18.72 -17.92
C ASP A 188 20.42 -19.22 -19.28
N ASN A 189 19.58 -19.25 -20.33
CA ASN A 189 20.00 -19.43 -21.72
C ASN A 189 20.62 -18.14 -22.27
N GLU A 190 21.87 -18.22 -22.73
CA GLU A 190 22.62 -17.06 -23.22
C GLU A 190 22.00 -16.43 -24.47
N GLU A 191 21.47 -17.23 -25.39
CA GLU A 191 20.89 -16.72 -26.63
C GLU A 191 19.56 -16.03 -26.36
N GLU A 192 18.67 -16.62 -25.57
CA GLU A 192 17.39 -15.99 -25.21
C GLU A 192 17.59 -14.71 -24.41
N ARG A 193 18.55 -14.72 -23.47
CA ARG A 193 18.94 -13.51 -22.75
C ARG A 193 19.41 -12.42 -23.70
N ARG A 194 20.32 -12.73 -24.64
CA ARG A 194 20.85 -11.78 -25.62
C ARG A 194 19.74 -11.24 -26.53
N GLN A 195 18.87 -12.10 -27.05
CA GLN A 195 17.72 -11.71 -27.87
C GLN A 195 16.83 -10.71 -27.13
N PHE A 196 16.54 -10.95 -25.85
CA PHE A 196 15.72 -10.05 -25.05
C PHE A 196 16.43 -8.72 -24.76
N THR A 197 17.71 -8.74 -24.34
CA THR A 197 18.40 -7.53 -23.88
C THR A 197 18.93 -6.65 -24.99
N GLU A 198 19.32 -7.23 -26.13
CA GLU A 198 20.00 -6.53 -27.23
C GLU A 198 19.13 -6.39 -28.49
N CYS A 199 18.21 -7.33 -28.72
CA CYS A 199 17.39 -7.36 -29.93
C CYS A 199 15.92 -6.99 -29.70
N ASP A 200 15.52 -6.66 -28.47
CA ASP A 200 14.12 -6.41 -28.07
C ASP A 200 13.19 -7.56 -28.51
N ASN A 201 13.65 -8.80 -28.31
CA ASN A 201 12.96 -10.01 -28.75
C ASN A 201 12.89 -11.07 -27.62
N PRO A 202 11.70 -11.32 -27.01
CA PRO A 202 10.44 -10.64 -27.28
C PRO A 202 10.47 -9.18 -26.80
N PRO A 203 9.68 -8.29 -27.42
CA PRO A 203 9.68 -6.88 -27.04
C PRO A 203 9.12 -6.68 -25.64
N MET A 204 9.66 -5.70 -24.91
CA MET A 204 9.16 -5.37 -23.57
C MET A 204 7.83 -4.58 -23.66
N THR A 205 6.72 -5.30 -23.79
CA THR A 205 5.37 -4.75 -23.87
C THR A 205 4.61 -4.88 -22.55
N SER A 206 3.52 -4.11 -22.39
CA SER A 206 2.60 -4.20 -21.25
C SER A 206 1.98 -5.59 -21.05
N SER A 207 1.93 -6.40 -22.10
CA SER A 207 1.43 -7.79 -22.07
C SER A 207 2.46 -8.80 -21.59
N HIS A 208 3.74 -8.43 -21.55
CA HIS A 208 4.83 -9.28 -21.07
C HIS A 208 5.16 -8.93 -19.62
N TRP A 209 4.46 -9.59 -18.70
CA TRP A 209 4.54 -9.24 -17.29
C TRP A 209 5.90 -9.59 -16.68
N PRO A 210 6.52 -8.65 -15.93
CA PRO A 210 7.84 -8.85 -15.35
C PRO A 210 7.92 -10.04 -14.42
N ARG A 211 9.01 -10.81 -14.52
CA ARG A 211 9.38 -11.87 -13.57
C ARG A 211 9.40 -11.39 -12.11
N ALA A 212 9.68 -10.10 -11.87
CA ALA A 212 9.64 -9.47 -10.55
C ALA A 212 8.29 -9.58 -9.82
N LEU A 213 7.19 -9.82 -10.57
CA LEU A 213 5.86 -10.02 -9.99
C LEU A 213 5.67 -11.43 -9.43
N TYR A 214 6.52 -12.39 -9.79
CA TYR A 214 6.35 -13.79 -9.43
C TYR A 214 7.09 -14.13 -8.13
N LEU A 215 6.51 -15.06 -7.36
CA LEU A 215 7.15 -15.67 -6.19
C LEU A 215 8.57 -16.15 -6.55
N ASP A 216 9.55 -15.79 -5.73
CA ASP A 216 10.98 -16.07 -5.95
C ASP A 216 11.54 -15.64 -7.31
N SER A 217 10.84 -14.75 -8.03
CA SER A 217 11.14 -14.42 -9.42
C SER A 217 11.17 -15.66 -10.32
N LYS A 218 10.34 -16.66 -10.03
CA LYS A 218 10.22 -17.92 -10.76
C LYS A 218 8.77 -18.12 -11.20
N GLY A 219 8.46 -17.72 -12.43
CA GLY A 219 7.21 -18.10 -13.07
C GLY A 219 7.33 -19.42 -13.82
N ASP A 220 6.22 -20.11 -13.95
CA ASP A 220 6.08 -21.33 -14.75
C ASP A 220 5.36 -20.97 -16.07
N PRO A 221 6.03 -21.01 -17.24
CA PRO A 221 5.40 -20.70 -18.51
C PRO A 221 4.21 -21.61 -18.85
N THR A 222 4.17 -22.83 -18.30
CA THR A 222 3.06 -23.78 -18.48
C THR A 222 1.90 -23.48 -17.54
N GLN A 223 2.16 -22.77 -16.43
CA GLN A 223 1.17 -22.30 -15.47
C GLN A 223 1.41 -20.82 -15.10
N PRO A 224 1.14 -19.86 -16.01
CA PRO A 224 1.50 -18.45 -15.83
C PRO A 224 0.85 -17.76 -14.63
N SER A 225 -0.22 -18.31 -14.05
CA SER A 225 -0.84 -17.76 -12.84
C SER A 225 -0.14 -18.17 -11.54
N LYS A 226 0.71 -19.21 -11.58
CA LYS A 226 1.35 -19.76 -10.38
C LYS A 226 2.38 -18.78 -9.83
N GLY A 227 2.19 -18.38 -8.58
CA GLY A 227 3.08 -17.43 -7.89
C GLY A 227 2.99 -15.99 -8.38
N LEU A 228 2.10 -15.70 -9.33
CA LEU A 228 1.95 -14.38 -9.91
C LEU A 228 1.40 -13.38 -8.88
N LEU A 229 1.97 -12.16 -8.86
CA LEU A 229 1.72 -11.09 -7.90
C LEU A 229 2.05 -11.47 -6.44
N GLN A 230 3.01 -12.37 -6.26
CA GLN A 230 3.56 -12.78 -4.95
C GLN A 230 5.08 -12.59 -4.86
N GLY A 231 5.67 -11.77 -5.74
CA GLY A 231 7.11 -11.50 -5.73
C GLY A 231 7.60 -10.73 -4.50
N ASP A 232 8.79 -11.06 -4.01
CA ASP A 232 9.41 -10.42 -2.83
C ASP A 232 9.60 -8.90 -3.01
N LEU A 233 10.03 -8.47 -4.20
CA LEU A 233 10.18 -7.04 -4.48
C LEU A 233 8.84 -6.31 -4.58
N LEU A 234 7.78 -7.00 -5.03
CA LEU A 234 6.42 -6.45 -5.00
C LEU A 234 5.94 -6.28 -3.56
N TYR A 235 6.22 -7.26 -2.70
CA TYR A 235 5.94 -7.18 -1.27
C TYR A 235 6.64 -5.98 -0.62
N LYS A 236 7.95 -5.83 -0.86
CA LYS A 236 8.71 -4.67 -0.35
C LYS A 236 8.21 -3.34 -0.93
N THR A 237 7.73 -3.34 -2.17
CA THR A 237 7.10 -2.17 -2.82
C THR A 237 5.80 -1.78 -2.14
N VAL A 238 4.88 -2.73 -1.94
CA VAL A 238 3.63 -2.53 -1.20
C VAL A 238 3.92 -1.99 0.19
N LYS A 239 4.84 -2.62 0.92
CA LYS A 239 5.25 -2.17 2.25
C LYS A 239 5.81 -0.74 2.21
N ALA A 240 6.70 -0.45 1.27
CA ALA A 240 7.25 0.89 1.12
C ALA A 240 6.18 1.92 0.79
N ILE A 241 5.14 1.61 0.02
CA ILE A 241 4.05 2.56 -0.27
C ILE A 241 3.16 2.77 0.96
N LEU A 242 2.85 1.71 1.72
CA LEU A 242 1.96 1.80 2.89
C LEU A 242 2.63 2.41 4.12
N ASP A 243 3.92 2.14 4.33
CA ASP A 243 4.66 2.60 5.51
C ASP A 243 5.01 4.08 5.42
N SER A 244 5.27 4.74 6.54
CA SER A 244 5.90 6.09 6.54
C SER A 244 7.40 5.97 6.24
N PRO A 245 8.06 6.97 5.61
CA PRO A 245 9.50 6.96 5.32
C PRO A 245 10.42 6.48 6.45
N SER A 246 10.04 6.68 7.72
CA SER A 246 10.85 6.32 8.88
C SER A 246 10.99 4.82 9.16
N SER A 247 10.21 3.93 8.51
CA SER A 247 10.17 2.49 8.87
C SER A 247 10.97 1.57 7.94
N VAL A 248 11.50 2.10 6.82
CA VAL A 248 12.10 1.29 5.73
C VAL A 248 13.61 1.51 5.59
N LEU A 249 14.18 2.52 6.25
CA LEU A 249 15.63 2.74 6.28
C LEU A 249 16.24 2.01 7.48
N PRO A 250 17.30 1.18 7.31
CA PRO A 250 18.13 0.78 8.43
C PRO A 250 18.67 2.05 9.09
N SER A 251 18.38 2.24 10.37
CA SER A 251 18.88 3.38 11.14
C SER A 251 20.41 3.32 11.21
N THR A 252 21.11 4.00 10.31
CA THR A 252 22.57 4.11 10.33
C THR A 252 23.06 5.53 10.62
N SER A 253 22.18 6.48 11.02
CA SER A 253 22.62 7.83 11.39
C SER A 253 21.63 8.64 12.25
N ALA A 254 20.95 8.01 13.21
CA ALA A 254 20.17 8.76 14.19
C ALA A 254 21.07 9.27 15.34
N ARG A 255 21.23 10.60 15.45
CA ARG A 255 21.77 11.24 16.67
C ARG A 255 20.85 10.90 17.86
N PRO A 256 21.36 10.65 19.08
CA PRO A 256 20.58 10.06 20.18
C PRO A 256 19.37 10.86 20.71
N ASN A 257 19.12 12.10 20.30
CA ASN A 257 18.13 12.99 20.94
C ASN A 257 17.15 13.69 19.99
N ALA A 258 16.90 13.16 18.78
CA ALA A 258 15.83 13.67 17.93
C ALA A 258 14.62 12.74 18.00
N ALA A 259 13.75 12.95 18.99
CA ALA A 259 12.39 12.41 18.98
C ALA A 259 11.60 13.06 17.83
N LYS A 260 11.85 12.63 16.59
CA LYS A 260 10.99 12.96 15.46
C LYS A 260 9.70 12.18 15.65
N GLN A 261 8.62 12.86 16.05
CA GLN A 261 7.26 12.37 15.89
C GLN A 261 7.15 11.74 14.49
N GLY A 262 7.05 10.41 14.44
CA GLY A 262 6.93 9.69 13.18
C GLY A 262 5.65 10.15 12.50
N ARG A 263 5.76 10.69 11.28
CA ARG A 263 4.59 10.93 10.43
C ARG A 263 3.81 9.60 10.37
N LYS A 264 2.53 9.59 10.76
CA LYS A 264 1.66 8.40 10.65
C LYS A 264 1.79 7.82 9.24
N GLY A 265 1.97 6.49 9.13
CA GLY A 265 2.10 5.80 7.84
C GLY A 265 0.90 6.06 6.94
N ILE A 266 1.07 5.94 5.62
CA ILE A 266 0.00 6.12 4.64
C ILE A 266 -1.19 5.20 4.99
N ALA A 267 -0.91 3.98 5.47
CA ALA A 267 -1.94 3.08 5.98
C ALA A 267 -2.79 3.66 7.14
N HIS A 268 -2.17 4.36 8.09
CA HIS A 268 -2.88 5.02 9.19
C HIS A 268 -3.53 6.33 8.71
N LYS A 269 -2.89 7.09 7.82
CA LYS A 269 -3.38 8.39 7.36
C LYS A 269 -4.65 8.27 6.50
N TYR A 270 -4.76 7.22 5.69
CA TYR A 270 -5.88 7.02 4.76
C TYR A 270 -6.73 5.80 5.10
N GLN A 271 -6.59 5.23 6.31
CA GLN A 271 -7.28 4.01 6.73
C GLN A 271 -7.14 2.86 5.70
N LEU A 272 -5.96 2.73 5.07
CA LEU A 272 -5.67 1.65 4.11
C LEU A 272 -5.50 0.34 4.89
N GLY A 273 -6.63 -0.24 5.28
CA GLY A 273 -6.69 -1.54 5.94
C GLY A 273 -6.55 -2.70 4.97
N VAL A 274 -6.83 -2.47 3.69
CA VAL A 274 -7.05 -3.53 2.69
C VAL A 274 -6.30 -3.24 1.40
N VAL A 275 -5.50 -4.19 0.94
CA VAL A 275 -4.92 -4.28 -0.41
C VAL A 275 -6.06 -4.57 -1.40
N THR A 276 -6.39 -3.57 -2.23
CA THR A 276 -7.37 -3.70 -3.31
C THR A 276 -6.70 -4.20 -4.60
N PRO A 277 -7.47 -4.74 -5.57
CA PRO A 277 -6.97 -5.02 -6.92
C PRO A 277 -6.22 -3.84 -7.55
N ALA A 278 -6.82 -2.66 -7.50
CA ALA A 278 -6.25 -1.43 -8.03
C ALA A 278 -4.94 -1.04 -7.33
N PHE A 279 -4.84 -1.21 -6.01
CA PHE A 279 -3.61 -0.93 -5.26
C PHE A 279 -2.48 -1.91 -5.61
N LEU A 280 -2.79 -3.19 -5.80
CA LEU A 280 -1.79 -4.17 -6.19
C LEU A 280 -1.26 -3.92 -7.61
N ALA A 281 -2.15 -3.53 -8.54
CA ALA A 281 -1.77 -3.08 -9.87
C ALA A 281 -0.92 -1.80 -9.83
N TYR A 282 -1.26 -0.84 -8.96
CA TYR A 282 -0.47 0.37 -8.72
C TYR A 282 0.95 0.03 -8.24
N ALA A 283 1.07 -0.85 -7.24
CA ALA A 283 2.37 -1.28 -6.73
C ALA A 283 3.22 -1.99 -7.81
N ALA A 284 2.60 -2.78 -8.68
CA ALA A 284 3.29 -3.42 -9.80
C ALA A 284 3.87 -2.40 -10.79
N VAL A 285 3.13 -1.33 -11.11
CA VAL A 285 3.61 -0.22 -11.94
C VAL A 285 4.81 0.47 -11.30
N VAL A 286 4.71 0.82 -10.01
CA VAL A 286 5.78 1.49 -9.25
C VAL A 286 7.04 0.61 -9.20
N LEU A 287 6.88 -0.70 -8.99
CA LEU A 287 7.98 -1.67 -8.99
C LEU A 287 8.67 -1.72 -10.36
N ARG A 288 7.90 -1.89 -11.44
CA ARG A 288 8.44 -1.95 -12.80
C ARG A 288 9.23 -0.68 -13.12
N PHE A 289 8.64 0.50 -12.88
CA PHE A 289 9.32 1.76 -13.10
C PHE A 289 10.62 1.84 -12.30
N SER A 290 10.65 1.36 -11.06
CA SER A 290 11.83 1.40 -10.20
C SER A 290 12.96 0.48 -10.68
N LEU A 291 12.63 -0.61 -11.37
CA LEU A 291 13.60 -1.53 -11.99
C LEU A 291 14.08 -1.06 -13.37
N SER A 292 13.31 -0.22 -14.06
CA SER A 292 13.66 0.34 -15.37
C SER A 292 14.82 1.34 -15.29
N SER A 293 15.41 1.67 -16.45
CA SER A 293 16.37 2.76 -16.63
C SER A 293 15.71 4.12 -16.87
N GLU A 294 14.38 4.20 -16.95
CA GLU A 294 13.64 5.43 -17.29
C GLU A 294 13.83 6.50 -16.22
N ALA A 295 14.35 7.68 -16.58
CA ALA A 295 14.62 8.75 -15.62
C ALA A 295 13.33 9.36 -15.02
N HIS A 296 12.31 9.52 -15.87
CA HIS A 296 11.02 10.11 -15.52
C HIS A 296 9.90 9.11 -15.79
N PHE A 297 8.89 9.13 -14.93
CA PHE A 297 7.68 8.34 -15.14
C PHE A 297 6.82 9.03 -16.19
N ASN A 298 6.46 8.31 -17.25
CA ASN A 298 5.59 8.80 -18.30
C ASN A 298 4.49 7.77 -18.56
N ASP A 299 3.23 8.17 -18.42
CA ASP A 299 2.08 7.26 -18.44
C ASP A 299 2.03 6.45 -19.76
N THR A 300 2.26 7.09 -20.92
CA THR A 300 2.22 6.46 -22.26
C THR A 300 3.26 6.96 -23.26
N GLY A 301 4.00 8.04 -22.96
CA GLY A 301 4.97 8.63 -23.89
C GLY A 301 6.42 8.15 -23.71
N GLY A 302 6.62 7.09 -22.94
CA GLY A 302 7.93 6.48 -22.68
C GLY A 302 8.19 5.23 -23.54
N THR A 303 9.18 4.44 -23.15
CA THR A 303 9.50 3.14 -23.79
C THR A 303 8.50 2.05 -23.43
N PHE A 304 7.56 2.32 -22.53
CA PHE A 304 6.58 1.36 -22.05
C PHE A 304 5.25 2.02 -21.73
N ASN A 305 4.16 1.31 -22.01
CA ASN A 305 2.81 1.78 -21.74
C ASN A 305 2.37 1.37 -20.33
N TYR A 306 2.54 2.27 -19.36
CA TYR A 306 2.17 2.00 -17.97
C TYR A 306 0.66 2.00 -17.73
N ILE A 307 -0.11 2.76 -18.52
CA ILE A 307 -1.57 2.72 -18.45
C ILE A 307 -2.07 1.32 -18.81
N ASP A 308 -1.61 0.78 -19.94
CA ASP A 308 -2.03 -0.54 -20.38
C ASP A 308 -1.58 -1.63 -19.42
N PHE A 309 -0.33 -1.56 -18.92
CA PHE A 309 0.17 -2.52 -17.92
C PHE A 309 -0.65 -2.52 -16.62
N TYR A 310 -0.99 -1.34 -16.10
CA TYR A 310 -1.87 -1.19 -14.93
C TYR A 310 -3.24 -1.82 -15.20
N ASN A 311 -3.85 -1.49 -16.34
CA ASN A 311 -5.17 -1.98 -16.71
C ASN A 311 -5.17 -3.51 -16.91
N GLN A 312 -4.15 -4.08 -17.52
CA GLN A 312 -4.05 -5.54 -17.69
C GLN A 312 -3.99 -6.27 -16.35
N ILE A 313 -3.18 -5.80 -15.39
CA ILE A 313 -3.09 -6.40 -14.05
C ILE A 313 -4.42 -6.24 -13.31
N ARG A 314 -5.02 -5.06 -13.36
CA ARG A 314 -6.31 -4.79 -12.73
C ARG A 314 -7.42 -5.68 -13.30
N CYS A 315 -7.54 -5.74 -14.63
CA CYS A 315 -8.49 -6.60 -15.34
C CYS A 315 -8.29 -8.08 -14.98
N TYR A 316 -7.06 -8.55 -14.83
CA TYR A 316 -6.80 -9.91 -14.36
C TYR A 316 -7.30 -10.13 -12.94
N LEU A 317 -7.01 -9.20 -12.02
CA LEU A 317 -7.41 -9.28 -10.61
C LEU A 317 -8.93 -9.22 -10.41
N GLU A 318 -9.63 -8.46 -11.25
CA GLU A 318 -11.08 -8.26 -11.21
C GLU A 318 -11.85 -9.26 -12.12
N SER A 319 -11.15 -10.10 -12.87
CA SER A 319 -11.78 -11.02 -13.82
C SER A 319 -12.65 -12.06 -13.11
N PRO A 320 -13.93 -12.23 -13.50
CA PRO A 320 -14.78 -13.31 -12.99
C PRO A 320 -14.18 -14.70 -13.23
N LYS A 321 -13.39 -14.86 -14.29
CA LYS A 321 -12.70 -16.12 -14.63
C LYS A 321 -11.72 -16.56 -13.54
N TYR A 322 -11.08 -15.60 -12.87
CA TYR A 322 -10.04 -15.86 -11.87
C TYR A 322 -10.48 -15.49 -10.45
N GLU A 323 -11.77 -15.21 -10.25
CA GLU A 323 -12.33 -14.65 -9.01
C GLU A 323 -11.91 -15.45 -7.75
N LYS A 324 -12.05 -16.78 -7.78
CA LYS A 324 -11.70 -17.64 -6.64
C LYS A 324 -10.22 -17.53 -6.28
N THR A 325 -9.34 -17.61 -7.28
CA THR A 325 -7.88 -17.52 -7.10
C THR A 325 -7.47 -16.13 -6.61
N ASN A 326 -8.04 -15.08 -7.20
CA ASN A 326 -7.74 -13.70 -6.84
C ASN A 326 -8.26 -13.34 -5.45
N LYS A 327 -9.42 -13.86 -5.03
CA LYS A 327 -9.90 -13.71 -3.63
C LYS A 327 -8.91 -14.32 -2.64
N ILE A 328 -8.36 -15.50 -2.93
CA ILE A 328 -7.33 -16.12 -2.08
C ILE A 328 -6.06 -15.28 -2.05
N LEU A 329 -5.60 -14.79 -3.21
CA LEU A 329 -4.43 -13.92 -3.32
C LEU A 329 -4.61 -12.63 -2.50
N LEU A 330 -5.75 -11.94 -2.65
CA LEU A 330 -6.03 -10.71 -1.93
C LEU A 330 -6.18 -10.96 -0.42
N ALA A 331 -6.83 -12.04 -0.02
CA ALA A 331 -6.90 -12.45 1.39
C ALA A 331 -5.50 -12.71 1.97
N TRP A 332 -4.61 -13.36 1.20
CA TRP A 332 -3.21 -13.55 1.60
C TRP A 332 -2.49 -12.21 1.81
N TRP A 333 -2.64 -11.25 0.88
CA TRP A 333 -2.07 -9.91 1.02
C TRP A 333 -2.58 -9.16 2.26
N ASN A 334 -3.89 -9.23 2.50
CA ASN A 334 -4.53 -8.56 3.64
C ASN A 334 -4.10 -9.18 4.97
N ASN A 335 -4.08 -10.51 5.08
CA ASN A 335 -3.60 -11.20 6.28
C ASN A 335 -2.11 -10.90 6.55
N PHE A 336 -1.28 -10.87 5.52
CA PHE A 336 0.15 -10.56 5.67
C PHE A 336 0.36 -9.11 6.14
N SER A 337 -0.50 -8.17 5.71
CA SER A 337 -0.44 -6.78 6.14
C SER A 337 -0.86 -6.57 7.60
N GLU A 338 -1.75 -7.41 8.13
CA GLU A 338 -2.23 -7.35 9.52
C GLU A 338 -1.23 -7.96 10.50
N LEU A 339 -0.57 -9.06 10.12
CA LEU A 339 0.36 -9.83 10.96
C LEU A 339 1.64 -9.06 11.38
N ARG A 340 1.87 -7.83 10.91
CA ARG A 340 2.99 -6.98 11.36
C ARG A 340 2.60 -5.54 11.75
N LYS A 341 1.30 -5.24 11.89
CA LYS A 341 0.86 -3.98 12.53
C LYS A 341 1.04 -3.99 14.06
N ASN A 342 1.31 -5.14 14.66
CA ASN A 342 1.80 -5.25 16.03
C ASN A 342 3.30 -5.58 16.02
N PRO A 343 4.18 -4.65 16.45
CA PRO A 343 5.58 -4.96 16.72
C PRO A 343 5.76 -5.90 17.90
#